data_AF-A0A0P1ES19-F1
#
_entry.id   AF-A0A0P1ES19-F1
#
_cell.length_a   1.000
_cell.length_b   1.000
_cell.length_c   1.000
_cell.angle_alpha   90.00
_cell.angle_beta   90.00
_cell.angle_gamma   90.00
#
_symmetry.space_group_name_H-M   'P 1'
#
loop_
_entity.id
_entity.type
_entity.pdbx_description
1 polymer ?
#
loop_
_entity_poly.entity_id
_entity_poly.type
_entity_poly.pdbx_seq_one_letter_code
_entity_poly.pdbx_strand_id
1 'polypeptide(L)'
;MSEVLAAIFGGVIGGILGPIIFEEYRSWKHQKDWKEPRKELLKSMLLDPKFKFKSIERLSRTIGCTEDDTRSLLIELGARGTILRKSKKEGWVLIDRAPLKEDVRNLEEEELEEDQP
;
A
#
# COMPACT_ATOMS: atom_id res chain seq x y z
N MET A 1 0.65 -47.92 25.57
CA MET A 1 1.79 -47.25 24.90
C MET A 1 1.33 -46.29 23.81
N SER A 2 0.36 -46.67 22.96
CA SER A 2 -0.21 -45.79 21.91
C SER A 2 -0.96 -44.56 22.44
N GLU A 3 -1.72 -44.70 23.53
CA GLU A 3 -2.55 -43.61 24.10
C GLU A 3 -1.72 -42.49 24.75
N VAL A 4 -0.64 -42.85 25.45
CA VAL A 4 0.28 -41.87 26.06
C VAL A 4 1.04 -41.11 24.98
N LEU A 5 1.44 -41.78 23.89
CA LEU A 5 2.05 -41.13 22.75
C LEU A 5 1.06 -40.15 22.07
N ALA A 6 -0.20 -40.57 21.88
CA ALA A 6 -1.24 -39.72 21.31
C ALA A 6 -1.55 -38.50 22.20
N ALA A 7 -1.54 -38.66 23.52
CA ALA A 7 -1.72 -37.56 24.47
C ALA A 7 -0.55 -36.57 24.44
N ILE A 8 0.70 -37.05 24.31
CA ILE A 8 1.89 -36.21 24.17
C ILE A 8 1.86 -35.46 22.83
N PHE A 9 1.56 -36.15 21.72
CA PHE A 9 1.46 -35.53 20.40
C PHE A 9 0.30 -34.53 20.33
N GLY A 10 -0.87 -34.85 20.89
CA GLY A 10 -2.00 -33.94 20.98
C GLY A 10 -1.73 -32.73 21.86
N GLY A 11 -1.03 -32.92 22.99
CA GLY A 11 -0.61 -31.83 23.89
C GLY A 11 0.44 -30.90 23.26
N VAL A 12 1.39 -31.43 22.50
CA VAL A 12 2.42 -30.61 21.82
C VAL A 12 1.84 -29.84 20.65
N ILE A 13 1.01 -30.48 19.81
CA ILE A 13 0.37 -29.83 18.66
C ILE A 13 -0.67 -28.80 19.13
N GLY A 14 -1.51 -29.16 20.10
CA GLY A 14 -2.54 -28.27 20.64
C GLY A 14 -1.99 -27.14 21.51
N GLY A 15 -0.95 -27.40 22.30
CA GLY A 15 -0.42 -26.47 23.30
C GLY A 15 0.65 -25.51 22.78
N ILE A 16 1.49 -25.92 21.83
CA ILE A 16 2.64 -25.12 21.35
C ILE A 16 2.42 -24.61 19.93
N LEU A 17 2.00 -25.49 19.01
CA LEU A 17 1.77 -25.09 17.61
C LEU A 17 0.46 -24.32 17.42
N GLY A 18 -0.59 -24.65 18.17
CA GLY A 18 -1.88 -23.98 18.11
C GLY A 18 -1.79 -22.45 18.27
N PRO A 19 -1.16 -21.93 19.34
CA PRO A 19 -1.01 -20.49 19.56
C PRO A 19 -0.20 -19.79 18.46
N ILE A 20 0.91 -20.38 18.00
CA ILE A 20 1.78 -19.79 16.97
C ILE A 20 1.05 -19.66 15.64
N ILE A 21 0.36 -20.73 15.21
CA ILE A 21 -0.40 -20.72 13.95
C ILE A 21 -1.57 -19.74 14.05
N PHE A 22 -2.20 -19.62 15.22
CA PHE A 22 -3.30 -18.69 15.43
C PHE A 22 -2.85 -17.23 15.44
N GLU A 23 -1.69 -16.92 16.00
CA GLU A 23 -1.09 -15.58 15.94
C GLU A 23 -0.72 -15.19 14.51
N GLU A 24 -0.09 -16.09 13.76
CA GLU A 24 0.25 -15.87 12.35
C GLU A 24 -1.00 -15.69 11.48
N TYR A 25 -2.04 -16.50 11.70
CA TYR A 25 -3.31 -16.35 10.99
C TYR A 25 -3.99 -15.02 11.34
N ARG A 26 -3.93 -14.61 12.60
CA ARG A 26 -4.50 -13.34 13.06
C ARG A 26 -3.74 -12.15 12.49
N SER A 27 -2.41 -12.18 12.49
CA SER A 27 -1.57 -11.12 11.91
C SER A 27 -1.82 -10.99 10.40
N TRP A 28 -1.88 -12.11 9.68
CA TRP A 28 -2.18 -12.15 8.25
C TRP A 28 -3.57 -11.61 7.92
N LYS A 29 -4.58 -11.99 8.72
CA LYS A 29 -5.95 -11.51 8.54
C LYS A 29 -6.04 -10.00 8.81
N HIS A 30 -5.45 -9.50 9.90
CA HIS A 30 -5.43 -8.06 10.18
C HIS A 30 -4.67 -7.26 9.11
N GLN A 31 -3.55 -7.78 8.61
CA GLN A 31 -2.80 -7.12 7.53
C GLN A 31 -3.64 -7.01 6.25
N LYS A 32 -4.45 -8.03 5.92
CA LYS A 32 -5.41 -7.97 4.81
C LYS A 32 -6.54 -6.99 5.07
N ASP A 33 -7.10 -6.99 6.29
CA ASP A 33 -8.21 -6.13 6.67
C ASP A 33 -7.87 -4.63 6.54
N TRP A 34 -6.63 -4.23 6.84
CA TRP A 34 -6.18 -2.83 6.69
C TRP A 34 -5.71 -2.46 5.29
N LYS A 35 -5.44 -3.44 4.43
CA LYS A 35 -4.93 -3.18 3.08
C LYS A 35 -5.99 -2.55 2.18
N GLU A 36 -7.22 -3.05 2.25
CA GLU A 36 -8.30 -2.55 1.39
C GLU A 36 -8.71 -1.11 1.72
N PRO A 37 -8.97 -0.72 2.98
CA PRO A 37 -9.27 0.66 3.32
C PRO A 37 -8.18 1.65 2.88
N ARG A 38 -6.91 1.26 3.00
CA ARG A 38 -5.78 2.07 2.55
C ARG A 38 -5.75 2.22 1.03
N LYS A 39 -6.02 1.14 0.30
CA LYS A 39 -6.10 1.17 -1.17
C LYS A 39 -7.28 2.01 -1.65
N GLU A 40 -8.44 1.94 -0.99
CA GLU A 40 -9.59 2.79 -1.30
C GLU A 40 -9.28 4.27 -1.08
N LEU A 41 -8.59 4.61 0.02
CA LEU A 41 -8.15 5.98 0.30
C LEU A 41 -7.10 6.46 -0.72
N LEU A 42 -6.09 5.65 -1.04
CA LEU A 42 -5.12 5.99 -2.10
C LEU A 42 -5.82 6.22 -3.43
N LYS A 43 -6.77 5.35 -3.79
CA LYS A 43 -7.51 5.47 -5.03
C LYS A 43 -8.35 6.75 -5.07
N SER A 44 -9.04 7.10 -3.98
CA SER A 44 -9.83 8.34 -3.92
C SER A 44 -8.95 9.58 -4.04
N MET A 45 -7.77 9.58 -3.41
CA MET A 45 -6.77 10.63 -3.58
C MET A 45 -6.33 10.72 -5.04
N LEU A 46 -5.88 9.63 -5.66
CA LEU A 46 -5.38 9.65 -7.04
C LEU A 46 -6.47 9.94 -8.09
N LEU A 47 -7.75 9.76 -7.75
CA LEU A 47 -8.88 10.12 -8.58
C LEU A 47 -9.31 11.59 -8.44
N ASP A 48 -8.77 12.31 -7.46
CA ASP A 48 -9.04 13.74 -7.28
C ASP A 48 -8.72 14.52 -8.57
N PRO A 49 -9.68 15.25 -9.17
CA PRO A 49 -9.44 16.01 -10.39
C PRO A 49 -8.49 17.19 -10.18
N LYS A 50 -8.35 17.68 -8.94
CA LYS A 50 -7.53 18.87 -8.65
C LYS A 50 -6.03 18.62 -8.85
N PHE A 51 -5.56 17.40 -8.54
CA PHE A 51 -4.14 17.06 -8.66
C PHE A 51 -3.98 15.67 -9.27
N LYS A 52 -3.46 15.62 -10.50
CA LYS A 52 -3.24 14.38 -11.25
C LYS A 52 -2.12 13.53 -10.66
N PHE A 53 -1.01 14.16 -10.28
CA PHE A 53 0.12 13.52 -9.61
C PHE A 53 0.10 13.88 -8.13
N LYS A 54 0.58 12.96 -7.28
CA LYS A 54 0.74 13.21 -5.84
C LYS A 54 2.06 12.65 -5.36
N SER A 55 2.73 13.37 -4.46
CA SER A 55 4.01 12.93 -3.90
C SER A 55 3.86 11.69 -3.01
N ILE A 56 4.88 10.83 -3.01
CA ILE A 56 4.89 9.62 -2.18
C ILE A 56 4.79 9.97 -0.68
N GLU A 57 5.40 11.08 -0.25
CA GLU A 57 5.37 11.53 1.14
C GLU A 57 3.96 11.94 1.58
N ARG A 58 3.17 12.54 0.68
CA ARG A 58 1.78 12.91 0.98
C ARG A 58 0.89 11.67 1.08
N LEU A 59 1.03 10.76 0.12
CA LEU A 59 0.26 9.52 0.07
C LEU A 59 0.53 8.66 1.32
N SER A 60 1.80 8.44 1.66
CA SER A 60 2.21 7.61 2.80
C SER A 60 1.75 8.19 4.14
N ARG A 61 1.89 9.50 4.34
CA ARG A 61 1.37 10.21 5.54
C ARG A 61 -0.14 10.10 5.66
N THR A 62 -0.86 10.19 4.54
CA THR A 62 -2.33 10.17 4.56
C THR A 62 -2.87 8.79 4.94
N ILE A 63 -2.25 7.71 4.47
CA ILE A 63 -2.69 6.34 4.80
C ILE A 63 -2.02 5.75 6.04
N GLY A 64 -1.05 6.46 6.63
CA GLY A 64 -0.32 6.03 7.82
C GLY A 64 0.61 4.84 7.58
N CYS A 65 1.26 4.78 6.41
CA CYS A 65 2.20 3.70 6.04
C CYS A 65 3.61 4.25 5.77
N THR A 66 4.58 3.35 5.71
CA THR A 66 5.90 3.70 5.17
C THR A 66 5.77 4.00 3.67
N GLU A 67 6.73 4.74 3.12
CA GLU A 67 6.75 4.97 1.67
C GLU A 67 6.85 3.66 0.89
N ASP A 68 7.61 2.68 1.37
CA ASP A 68 7.81 1.40 0.68
C ASP A 68 6.53 0.55 0.63
N ASP A 69 5.81 0.47 1.75
CA ASP A 69 4.48 -0.15 1.80
C ASP A 69 3.51 0.59 0.86
N THR A 70 3.59 1.92 0.84
CA THR A 70 2.75 2.76 -0.02
C THR A 70 3.04 2.48 -1.49
N ARG A 71 4.30 2.38 -1.92
CA ARG A 71 4.69 1.98 -3.29
C ARG A 71 4.10 0.62 -3.67
N SER A 72 4.16 -0.35 -2.76
CA SER A 72 3.59 -1.68 -2.98
C SER A 72 2.08 -1.61 -3.24
N LEU A 73 1.35 -0.86 -2.41
CA LEU A 73 -0.10 -0.65 -2.60
C LEU A 73 -0.43 0.10 -3.89
N LEU A 74 0.39 1.09 -4.25
CA LEU A 74 0.23 1.86 -5.48
C LEU A 74 0.42 1.00 -6.72
N ILE A 75 1.43 0.13 -6.74
CA ILE A 75 1.65 -0.85 -7.82
C ILE A 75 0.44 -1.78 -7.94
N GLU A 76 -0.09 -2.28 -6.82
CA GLU A 76 -1.30 -3.12 -6.81
C GLU A 76 -2.54 -2.39 -7.34
N LEU A 77 -2.62 -1.07 -7.15
CA LEU A 77 -3.69 -0.23 -7.70
C LEU A 77 -3.51 0.11 -9.19
N GLY A 78 -2.43 -0.34 -9.83
CA GLY A 78 -2.11 0.03 -11.21
C GLY A 78 -1.64 1.49 -11.33
N ALA A 79 -1.07 2.05 -10.27
CA ALA A 79 -0.40 3.34 -10.33
C ALA A 79 1.04 3.19 -10.83
N ARG A 80 1.59 4.29 -11.34
CA ARG A 80 3.00 4.38 -11.75
C ARG A 80 3.70 5.51 -11.02
N GLY A 81 5.00 5.31 -10.78
CA GLY A 81 5.91 6.34 -10.33
C GLY A 81 6.30 7.30 -11.46
N THR A 82 6.68 8.51 -11.08
CA THR A 82 7.32 9.52 -11.91
C THR A 82 8.25 10.37 -11.03
N ILE A 83 9.14 11.13 -11.66
CA ILE A 83 9.84 12.21 -10.98
C ILE A 83 9.06 13.50 -11.25
N LEU A 84 8.65 14.16 -10.18
CA LEU A 84 8.05 15.48 -10.24
C LEU A 84 9.14 16.48 -10.64
N ARG A 85 8.92 17.27 -11.70
CA ARG A 85 9.96 18.08 -12.34
C ARG A 85 10.43 19.24 -11.48
N LYS A 86 9.54 19.89 -10.75
CA LYS A 86 9.79 21.07 -9.92
C LYS A 86 10.38 20.69 -8.57
N SER A 87 9.73 19.79 -7.85
CA SER A 87 10.19 19.35 -6.54
C SER A 87 11.34 18.34 -6.60
N LYS A 88 11.57 17.71 -7.77
CA LYS A 88 12.51 16.59 -7.96
C LYS A 88 12.21 15.38 -7.07
N LYS A 89 10.99 15.30 -6.55
CA LYS A 89 10.52 14.22 -5.67
C LYS A 89 9.81 13.14 -6.46
N GLU A 90 9.64 12.01 -5.81
CA GLU A 90 8.87 10.89 -6.34
C GLU A 90 7.37 11.22 -6.30
N GLY A 91 6.72 11.15 -7.46
CA GLY A 91 5.29 11.35 -7.63
C GLY A 91 4.62 10.09 -8.17
N TRP A 92 3.33 9.95 -7.89
CA TRP A 92 2.53 8.80 -8.29
C TRP A 92 1.19 9.21 -8.89
N VAL A 93 0.71 8.41 -9.83
CA VAL A 93 -0.55 8.62 -10.56
C VAL A 93 -1.11 7.28 -11.03
N LEU A 94 -2.42 7.16 -11.19
CA LEU A 94 -3.04 5.99 -11.84
C LEU A 94 -2.61 5.94 -13.32
N ILE A 95 -2.20 4.76 -13.81
CA ILE A 95 -1.72 4.62 -15.19
C ILE A 95 -2.78 5.01 -16.22
N ASP A 96 -4.06 4.80 -15.92
CA ASP A 96 -5.19 5.17 -16.79
C ASP A 96 -5.35 6.69 -16.93
N ARG A 97 -4.92 7.46 -15.92
CA ARG A 97 -4.94 8.92 -15.95
C ARG A 97 -3.70 9.51 -16.61
N ALA A 98 -2.58 8.79 -16.57
CA ALA A 98 -1.32 9.23 -17.15
C ALA A 98 -0.58 8.04 -17.79
N PRO A 99 -0.98 7.60 -18.99
CA PRO A 99 -0.35 6.49 -19.68
C PRO A 99 1.15 6.75 -19.91
N LEU A 100 1.95 5.69 -19.93
CA LEU A 100 3.42 5.78 -20.12
C LEU A 100 3.85 6.42 -21.44
N LYS A 101 2.96 6.45 -22.44
CA LYS A 101 3.21 7.02 -23.76
C LYS A 101 2.87 8.51 -23.87
N GLU A 102 2.21 9.09 -22.86
CA GLU A 102 1.94 10.53 -22.84
C GLU A 102 3.22 11.30 -22.53
N ASP A 103 3.48 12.32 -23.35
CA ASP A 103 4.69 13.11 -23.32
C ASP A 103 4.77 13.95 -22.04
N VAL A 104 5.96 13.98 -21.45
CA VAL A 104 6.34 14.43 -20.10
C VAL A 104 6.16 15.95 -19.89
N ARG A 105 5.55 16.63 -20.86
CA ARG A 105 5.44 18.09 -20.97
C ARG A 105 4.25 18.67 -20.20
N ASN A 106 3.19 17.89 -19.96
CA ASN A 106 2.01 18.35 -19.22
C ASN A 106 2.15 18.27 -17.68
N LEU A 107 3.33 17.86 -17.18
CA LEU A 107 3.59 17.72 -15.73
C LEU A 107 3.88 19.07 -15.04
N GLU A 108 4.28 20.08 -15.81
CA GLU A 108 4.81 21.34 -15.26
C GLU A 108 3.71 22.30 -14.76
N GLU A 109 2.52 22.26 -15.34
CA GLU A 109 1.40 23.13 -14.95
C GLU A 109 0.70 22.66 -13.66
N GLU A 110 0.60 21.34 -13.46
CA GLU A 110 -0.14 20.76 -12.32
C GLU A 110 0.66 20.74 -11.01
N GLU A 111 2.00 20.67 -11.09
CA GLU A 111 2.90 20.81 -9.93
C GLU A 111 2.90 22.24 -9.33
N LEU A 112 2.39 23.24 -10.06
CA LEU A 112 2.24 24.60 -9.55
C LEU A 112 1.05 24.75 -8.60
N GLU A 113 0.00 23.94 -8.75
CA GLU A 113 -1.18 24.00 -7.89
C GLU A 113 -1.01 23.20 -6.59
N GLU A 114 -0.27 22.07 -6.59
CA GLU A 114 -0.16 21.20 -5.40
C GLU A 114 0.72 21.80 -4.28
N ASP A 115 1.70 22.63 -4.64
CA ASP A 115 2.62 23.30 -3.72
C ASP A 115 2.04 24.59 -3.09
N GLN A 116 0.83 25.00 -3.48
CA GLN A 116 0.16 26.17 -2.89
C GLN A 116 -0.59 25.72 -1.62
N PRO A 117 -0.35 26.36 -0.45
CA PRO A 117 -0.94 25.98 0.82
C PRO A 117 -2.48 26.09 0.87
#